data_AF-A0A1A8EWD3-F1
#
_entry.id   AF-A0A1A8EWD3-F1
#
_cell.length_a   1.000
_cell.length_b   1.000
_cell.length_c   1.000
_cell.angle_alpha   90.00
_cell.angle_beta   90.00
_cell.angle_gamma   90.00
#
_symmetry.space_group_name_H-M   'P 1'
#
loop_
_entity.id
_entity.type
_entity.pdbx_description
1 polymer ?
#
loop_
_entity_poly.entity_id
_entity_poly.type
_entity_poly.pdbx_seq_one_letter_code
_entity_poly.pdbx_strand_id
1 'polypeptide(L)' 'IVYPWTQRYFVTFGNLYNAEAIKSNPKVAAHGKVVLAGLETAVKNMDDIKNTYKDLSVLHSEKLHVDPDNFRLLAD' A
#
# COMPACT_ATOMS: atom_id res chain seq x y z
N ILE A 1 -8.08 4.63 13.35
CA ILE A 1 -6.95 4.74 12.40
C ILE A 1 -5.74 4.32 13.19
N VAL A 2 -5.05 3.25 12.79
CA VAL A 2 -3.99 2.66 13.61
C VAL A 2 -2.66 3.40 13.43
N TYR A 3 -2.33 3.81 12.19
CA TYR A 3 -1.06 4.46 11.84
C TYR A 3 -1.26 5.74 11.00
N PRO A 4 -1.61 6.89 11.61
CA PRO A 4 -2.00 8.10 10.87
C PRO A 4 -0.92 8.69 9.95
N TRP A 5 0.36 8.51 10.26
CA TRP A 5 1.47 9.04 9.46
C TRP A 5 1.52 8.46 8.03
N THR A 6 0.98 7.25 7.82
CA THR A 6 0.93 6.60 6.50
C THR A 6 0.10 7.39 5.47
N GLN A 7 -0.82 8.25 5.92
CA GLN A 7 -1.66 9.07 5.04
C GLN A 7 -0.84 10.03 4.14
N ARG A 8 0.40 10.38 4.54
CA ARG A 8 1.30 11.23 3.74
C ARG A 8 1.57 10.68 2.34
N TYR A 9 1.49 9.36 2.15
CA TYR A 9 1.73 8.72 0.85
C TYR A 9 0.50 8.75 -0.06
N PHE A 10 -0.67 9.13 0.47
CA PHE A 10 -1.96 9.06 -0.21
C PHE A 10 -2.64 10.43 -0.35
N VAL A 11 -1.86 11.52 -0.45
CA VAL A 11 -2.38 12.90 -0.57
C VAL A 11 -3.35 13.08 -1.75
N THR A 12 -3.20 12.29 -2.82
CA THR A 12 -4.07 12.33 -4.00
C THR A 12 -5.43 11.65 -3.78
N PHE A 13 -5.64 11.01 -2.63
CA PHE A 13 -6.89 10.30 -2.31
C PHE A 13 -7.96 11.24 -1.74
N GLY A 14 -7.65 12.51 -1.53
CA GLY A 14 -8.60 13.51 -1.05
C GLY A 14 -8.70 13.50 0.48
N ASN A 15 -9.93 13.60 1.01
CA ASN A 15 -10.13 13.71 2.45
C ASN A 15 -9.85 12.37 3.17
N LEU A 16 -8.84 12.38 4.04
CA LEU A 16 -8.45 11.28 4.93
C LEU A 16 -8.39 11.70 6.41
N TYR A 17 -9.00 12.84 6.77
CA TYR A 17 -8.79 13.50 8.07
C TYR A 17 -9.30 12.67 9.27
N ASN A 18 -10.36 11.88 9.09
CA ASN A 18 -10.94 11.09 10.18
C ASN A 18 -11.34 9.68 9.70
N ALA A 19 -11.69 8.81 10.65
CA ALA A 19 -11.98 7.41 10.36
C ALA A 19 -13.14 7.22 9.37
N GLU A 20 -14.18 8.05 9.47
CA GLU A 20 -15.36 7.95 8.59
C GLU A 20 -15.02 8.38 7.16
N ALA A 21 -14.27 9.48 7.01
CA ALA A 21 -13.78 9.96 5.73
C ALA A 21 -12.90 8.91 5.05
N ILE A 22 -12.03 8.21 5.78
CA ILE A 22 -11.18 7.14 5.22
C ILE A 22 -12.03 5.92 4.82
N LYS A 23 -12.94 5.46 5.68
CA LYS A 23 -13.76 4.26 5.43
C LYS A 23 -14.66 4.41 4.21
N SER A 24 -15.23 5.60 4.01
CA SER A 24 -16.11 5.90 2.88
C SER A 24 -15.36 6.36 1.62
N ASN A 25 -14.03 6.48 1.66
CA ASN A 25 -13.26 7.00 0.53
C ASN A 25 -13.16 5.98 -0.61
N PRO A 26 -13.70 6.28 -1.82
CA PRO A 26 -13.69 5.35 -2.93
C PRO A 26 -12.28 5.06 -3.47
N LYS A 27 -11.34 6.00 -3.35
CA LYS A 27 -9.94 5.79 -3.78
C LYS A 27 -9.19 4.87 -2.83
N VAL A 28 -9.45 4.99 -1.52
CA VAL A 28 -8.90 4.04 -0.52
C VAL A 28 -9.41 2.63 -0.80
N ALA A 29 -10.72 2.46 -1.00
CA ALA A 29 -11.31 1.17 -1.32
C ALA A 29 -10.78 0.58 -2.63
N ALA A 30 -10.66 1.40 -3.69
CA ALA A 30 -10.09 0.97 -4.96
C ALA A 30 -8.62 0.55 -4.82
N HIS A 31 -7.81 1.31 -4.08
CA HIS A 31 -6.41 0.99 -3.87
C HIS A 31 -6.20 -0.25 -3.00
N GLY A 32 -7.08 -0.49 -2.01
CA GLY A 32 -7.07 -1.73 -1.23
C GLY A 32 -7.20 -2.98 -2.11
N LYS A 33 -7.99 -2.92 -3.19
CA LYS A 33 -8.05 -4.00 -4.18
C LYS A 33 -6.73 -4.19 -4.94
N VAL A 34 -6.05 -3.09 -5.28
CA VAL A 34 -4.73 -3.14 -5.93
C VAL A 34 -3.70 -3.80 -5.02
N VAL A 35 -3.69 -3.47 -3.72
CA VAL A 35 -2.81 -4.11 -2.74
C VAL A 35 -3.08 -5.61 -2.65
N LEU A 36 -4.36 -6.02 -2.54
CA LEU A 36 -4.72 -7.44 -2.45
C LEU A 36 -4.38 -8.23 -3.74
N ALA A 37 -4.59 -7.65 -4.92
CA ALA A 37 -4.17 -8.25 -6.18
C ALA A 37 -2.65 -8.37 -6.29
N GLY A 38 -1.92 -7.39 -5.73
CA GLY A 38 -0.49 -7.49 -5.48
C GLY A 38 -0.20 -8.77 -4.70
N LEU A 39 -0.74 -8.91 -3.49
CA LEU A 39 -0.50 -10.07 -2.62
C LEU A 39 -0.85 -11.40 -3.29
N GLU A 40 -1.96 -11.46 -4.04
CA GLU A 40 -2.33 -12.63 -4.86
C GLU A 40 -1.23 -13.00 -5.86
N THR A 41 -0.61 -12.01 -6.50
CA THR A 41 0.50 -12.22 -7.43
C THR A 41 1.72 -12.82 -6.72
N ALA A 42 2.02 -12.40 -5.50
CA ALA A 42 3.11 -12.99 -4.71
C ALA A 42 2.80 -14.46 -4.35
N VAL A 43 1.56 -14.77 -3.94
CA VAL A 43 1.14 -16.15 -3.63
C VAL A 43 1.25 -17.07 -4.87
N LYS A 44 0.99 -16.56 -6.07
CA LYS A 44 1.14 -17.33 -7.32
C LYS A 44 2.60 -17.51 -7.77
N ASN A 45 3.53 -16.72 -7.24
CA ASN A 45 4.94 -16.72 -7.62
C ASN A 45 5.84 -16.87 -6.38
N MET A 46 5.45 -17.70 -5.42
CA MET A 46 6.12 -17.83 -4.12
C MET A 46 7.60 -18.20 -4.22
N ASP A 47 7.98 -18.98 -5.24
CA ASP A 47 9.37 -19.40 -5.46
C ASP A 47 10.26 -18.28 -6.03
N ASP A 48 9.65 -17.20 -6.56
CA ASP A 48 10.38 -16.09 -7.19
C ASP A 48 9.74 -14.70 -6.90
N ILE A 49 9.34 -14.47 -5.65
CA ILE A 49 8.73 -13.20 -5.22
C ILE A 49 9.66 -12.02 -5.49
N LYS A 50 10.98 -12.20 -5.28
CA LYS A 50 11.97 -11.14 -5.42
C LYS A 50 12.02 -10.59 -6.84
N ASN A 51 12.06 -11.45 -7.87
CA ASN A 51 12.05 -10.97 -9.24
C ASN A 51 10.66 -10.46 -9.64
N THR A 52 9.59 -11.15 -9.19
CA THR A 52 8.20 -10.75 -9.44
C THR A 52 7.92 -9.30 -9.01
N TYR A 53 8.50 -8.86 -7.89
CA TYR A 53 8.31 -7.51 -7.35
C TYR A 53 9.47 -6.56 -7.55
N LYS A 54 10.42 -6.85 -8.45
CA LYS A 54 11.54 -5.95 -8.71
C LYS A 54 11.07 -4.51 -9.02
N ASP A 55 10.12 -4.37 -9.94
CA ASP A 55 9.61 -3.05 -10.33
C ASP A 55 8.74 -2.41 -9.24
N LEU A 56 7.99 -3.22 -8.48
CA LEU A 56 7.20 -2.76 -7.34
C LEU A 56 8.11 -2.21 -6.23
N SER A 57 9.22 -2.89 -5.96
CA SER A 57 10.25 -2.47 -5.02
C SER A 57 10.85 -1.13 -5.45
N VAL A 58 11.26 -0.99 -6.71
CA VAL A 58 11.78 0.28 -7.25
C VAL A 58 10.75 1.40 -7.11
N LEU A 59 9.49 1.14 -7.46
CA LEU A 59 8.43 2.13 -7.32
C LEU A 59 8.31 2.61 -5.86
N HIS A 60 8.20 1.71 -4.89
CA HIS A 60 7.94 2.12 -3.52
C HIS A 60 9.17 2.68 -2.80
N SER A 61 10.37 2.17 -3.08
CA SER A 61 11.60 2.59 -2.40
C SER A 61 12.27 3.79 -3.07
N GLU A 62 12.41 3.78 -4.40
CA GLU A 62 13.21 4.79 -5.12
C GLU A 62 12.37 5.95 -5.65
N LYS A 63 11.07 5.75 -5.91
CA LYS A 63 10.20 6.83 -6.43
C LYS A 63 9.29 7.42 -5.35
N LEU A 64 8.68 6.56 -4.55
CA LEU A 64 7.74 6.98 -3.50
C LEU A 64 8.40 7.18 -2.15
N HIS A 65 9.61 6.64 -1.95
CA HIS A 65 10.37 6.70 -0.70
C HIS A 65 9.53 6.32 0.53
N VAL A 66 8.81 5.21 0.41
CA VAL A 66 8.03 4.63 1.50
C VAL A 66 9.01 4.06 2.54
N ASP A 67 8.87 4.48 3.80
CA ASP A 67 9.66 3.91 4.89
C ASP A 67 9.35 2.40 4.98
N PRO A 68 10.38 1.52 4.95
CA PRO A 68 10.20 0.07 4.99
C PRO A 68 9.33 -0.44 6.14
N ASP A 69 9.32 0.24 7.29
CA ASP A 69 8.50 -0.16 8.44
C ASP A 69 7.01 -0.16 8.11
N ASN A 70 6.56 0.69 7.17
CA ASN A 70 5.14 0.72 6.78
C ASN A 70 4.69 -0.57 6.07
N PHE A 71 5.58 -1.33 5.43
CA PHE A 71 5.21 -2.64 4.89
C PHE A 71 4.96 -3.66 5.99
N ARG A 72 5.75 -3.61 7.07
CA ARG A 72 5.51 -4.43 8.25
C ARG A 72 4.19 -4.05 8.93
N LEU A 73 3.93 -2.76 9.11
CA LEU A 73 2.66 -2.27 9.68
C LEU A 73 1.43 -2.65 8.84
N LEU A 74 1.58 -2.77 7.52
CA LEU A 74 0.51 -3.24 6.64
C LEU A 74 0.27 -4.75 6.75
N ALA A 75 1.31 -5.51 7.12
CA ALA A 75 1.28 -6.96 7.24
C ALA A 75 0.92 -7.48 8.64
N ASP A 76 0.96 -6.61 9.66
CA ASP A 76 0.53 -6.87 11.05
C ASP A 76 -0.99 -7.10 11.14
#